data_AF-A0A918TSL3-F1
#
_entry.id   AF-A0A918TSL3-F1
#
_cell.length_a   1.000
_cell.length_b   1.000
_cell.length_c   1.000
_cell.angle_alpha   90.00
_cell.angle_beta   90.00
_cell.angle_gamma   90.00
#
_symmetry.space_group_name_H-M   'P 1'
#
loop_
_entity.id
_entity.type
_entity.pdbx_description
1 polymer ?
#
loop_
_entity_poly.entity_id
_entity_poly.type
_entity_poly.pdbx_seq_one_letter_code
_entity_poly.pdbx_strand_id
1 'polypeptide(L)'
;MPIASPETTELERRVLAHERILQALIAYMARTEPRFVDHLRERFVEPMSMARHEHDHRETDDYAEEFIRAVMLLGEARVPANAFLRSSGYGPGWSCERGYEVLNGACVAIDLPENAYLDRSSNRWSCNRGFQLSDGACVLGR
;
A
#
# COMPACT_ATOMS: atom_id res chain seq x y z
N MET A 1 16.37 26.85 -35.80
CA MET A 1 16.42 26.13 -34.51
C MET A 1 16.79 27.16 -33.45
N PRO A 2 15.93 27.45 -32.46
CA PRO A 2 16.31 28.37 -31.40
C PRO A 2 17.32 27.67 -30.48
N ILE A 3 18.48 28.28 -30.31
CA ILE A 3 19.49 27.83 -29.35
C ILE A 3 19.01 28.33 -28.00
N ALA A 4 18.67 27.40 -27.10
CA ALA A 4 18.26 27.70 -25.73
C ALA A 4 19.32 28.61 -25.07
N SER A 5 18.90 29.67 -24.38
CA SER A 5 19.84 30.62 -23.79
C SER A 5 20.61 29.93 -22.64
N PRO A 6 21.83 30.37 -22.32
CA PRO A 6 22.57 29.81 -21.19
C PRO A 6 21.78 29.84 -19.87
N GLU A 7 20.93 30.85 -19.67
CA GLU A 7 20.02 30.95 -18.52
C GLU A 7 18.92 29.88 -18.51
N THR A 8 18.34 29.50 -19.66
CA THR A 8 17.34 28.42 -19.72
C THR A 8 17.97 27.08 -19.37
N THR A 9 19.20 26.82 -19.82
CA THR A 9 19.91 25.58 -19.47
C THR A 9 20.30 25.50 -18.00
N GLU A 10 20.55 26.64 -17.35
CA GLU A 10 20.85 26.70 -15.92
C GLU A 10 19.58 26.50 -15.08
N LEU A 11 18.47 27.13 -15.49
CA LEU A 11 17.17 26.92 -14.88
C LEU A 11 16.75 25.45 -14.98
N GLU A 12 16.87 24.82 -16.15
CA GLU A 12 16.58 23.40 -16.35
C GLU A 12 17.43 22.51 -15.44
N ARG A 13 18.74 22.76 -15.34
CA ARG A 13 19.64 22.02 -14.45
C ARG A 13 19.25 22.16 -12.98
N ARG A 14 18.82 23.36 -12.56
CA ARG A 14 18.34 23.61 -11.20
C ARG A 14 17.02 22.89 -10.92
N VAL A 15 16.07 22.93 -11.86
CA VAL A 15 14.78 22.23 -11.73
C VAL A 15 14.99 20.72 -11.63
N LEU A 16 15.82 20.14 -12.50
CA LEU A 16 16.13 18.70 -12.47
C LEU A 16 16.82 18.28 -11.16
N ALA A 17 17.69 19.12 -10.61
CA ALA A 17 18.32 18.84 -9.31
C ALA A 17 17.27 18.80 -8.19
N HIS A 18 16.33 19.76 -8.15
CA HIS A 18 15.25 19.77 -7.16
C HIS A 18 14.33 18.56 -7.32
N GLU A 19 13.96 18.22 -8.56
CA GLU A 19 13.14 17.05 -8.86
C GLU A 19 13.78 15.77 -8.30
N ARG A 20 15.08 15.55 -8.57
CA ARG A 20 15.80 14.35 -8.10
C ARG A 20 15.91 14.30 -6.58
N ILE A 21 16.12 15.45 -5.93
CA ILE A 21 16.15 15.54 -4.46
C ILE A 21 14.77 15.22 -3.88
N LEU A 22 13.72 15.80 -4.43
CA LEU A 22 12.35 15.55 -3.99
C LEU A 22 11.95 14.09 -4.20
N GLN A 23 12.28 13.48 -5.35
CA GLN A 23 12.08 12.05 -5.61
C GLN A 23 12.75 11.17 -4.54
N ALA A 24 14.02 11.46 -4.21
CA ALA A 24 14.74 10.70 -3.20
C ALA A 24 14.13 10.84 -1.80
N LEU A 25 13.74 12.06 -1.41
CA LEU A 25 13.10 12.33 -0.12
C LEU A 25 11.71 11.69 -0.04
N ILE A 26 10.90 11.81 -1.08
CA ILE A 26 9.57 11.21 -1.16
C ILE A 26 9.69 9.69 -1.09
N ALA A 27 10.63 9.08 -1.82
CA ALA A 27 10.87 7.63 -1.74
C ALA A 27 11.33 7.20 -0.33
N TYR A 28 12.14 8.01 0.35
CA TYR A 28 12.55 7.73 1.73
C TYR A 28 11.36 7.84 2.69
N MET A 29 10.61 8.94 2.67
CA MET A 29 9.44 9.15 3.52
C MET A 29 8.36 8.10 3.25
N ALA A 30 8.13 7.76 1.98
CA ALA A 30 7.25 6.68 1.58
C ALA A 30 7.74 5.29 2.02
N ARG A 31 9.00 5.12 2.44
CA ARG A 31 9.48 3.86 3.07
C ARG A 31 9.41 3.91 4.59
N THR A 32 9.64 5.06 5.20
CA THR A 32 9.72 5.19 6.66
C THR A 32 8.38 5.48 7.32
N GLU A 33 7.43 6.08 6.60
CA GLU A 33 6.17 6.57 7.19
C GLU A 33 4.95 6.14 6.35
N PRO A 34 4.12 5.22 6.85
CA PRO A 34 2.91 4.76 6.14
C PRO A 34 1.90 5.89 5.89
N ARG A 35 1.68 6.74 6.92
CA ARG A 35 0.69 7.85 6.88
C ARG A 35 0.99 8.89 5.81
N PHE A 36 2.26 9.06 5.43
CA PHE A 36 2.67 9.98 4.38
C PHE A 36 2.05 9.58 3.02
N VAL A 37 2.04 8.29 2.71
CA VAL A 37 1.45 7.78 1.45
C VAL A 37 -0.07 7.93 1.48
N ASP A 38 -0.71 7.65 2.62
CA ASP A 38 -2.15 7.85 2.79
C ASP A 38 -2.54 9.32 2.56
N HIS A 39 -1.79 10.25 3.14
CA HIS A 39 -2.04 11.68 2.99
C HIS A 39 -1.85 12.16 1.55
N LEU A 40 -0.82 11.66 0.84
CA LEU A 40 -0.62 11.97 -0.57
C LEU A 40 -1.81 11.48 -1.43
N ARG A 41 -2.36 10.31 -1.12
CA ARG A 41 -3.51 9.75 -1.83
C ARG A 41 -4.75 10.62 -1.68
N GLU A 42 -5.14 10.93 -0.44
CA GLU A 42 -6.34 11.71 -0.13
C GLU A 42 -6.26 13.12 -0.72
N ARG A 43 -5.09 13.76 -0.61
CA ARG A 43 -4.95 15.17 -0.98
C ARG A 43 -4.90 15.40 -2.49
N PHE A 44 -4.39 14.42 -3.25
CA PHE A 44 -4.08 14.63 -4.66
C PHE A 44 -4.77 13.66 -5.62
N VAL A 45 -5.02 12.39 -5.23
CA VAL A 45 -5.57 11.38 -6.16
C VAL A 45 -7.10 11.34 -6.15
N GLU A 46 -7.71 11.31 -4.97
CA GLU A 46 -9.18 11.25 -4.86
C GLU A 46 -9.90 12.43 -5.55
N PRO A 47 -9.41 13.69 -5.47
CA PRO A 47 -10.00 14.82 -6.18
C PRO A 47 -9.84 14.73 -7.71
N MET A 48 -8.71 14.22 -8.21
CA MET A 48 -8.44 14.08 -9.65
C MET A 48 -9.29 12.96 -10.28
N SER A 49 -9.53 11.85 -9.56
CA SER A 49 -10.47 10.80 -10.00
C SER A 49 -11.89 11.31 -10.26
N MET A 50 -12.29 12.43 -9.66
CA MET A 50 -13.62 13.03 -9.83
C MET A 50 -13.70 13.96 -11.05
N ALA A 51 -12.56 14.44 -11.55
CA ALA A 51 -12.48 15.33 -12.69
C ALA A 51 -12.32 14.52 -13.99
N ARG A 52 -13.40 14.43 -14.79
CA ARG A 52 -13.31 13.93 -16.17
C ARG A 52 -12.74 15.03 -17.04
N HIS A 53 -11.42 15.05 -17.23
CA HIS A 53 -10.76 16.04 -18.08
C HIS A 53 -10.91 15.66 -19.55
N GLU A 54 -11.87 16.28 -20.23
CA GLU A 54 -11.97 16.33 -21.69
C GLU A 54 -11.17 17.53 -22.19
N HIS A 55 -9.84 17.49 -22.04
CA HIS A 55 -8.99 18.59 -22.50
C HIS A 55 -7.75 18.07 -23.24
N ASP A 56 -7.57 18.59 -24.46
CA ASP A 56 -6.49 18.32 -25.42
C ASP A 56 -5.13 18.92 -24.99
N HIS A 57 -5.05 19.45 -23.76
CA HIS A 57 -3.86 20.11 -23.22
C HIS A 57 -3.59 19.61 -21.79
N ARG A 58 -2.35 19.13 -21.57
CA ARG A 58 -1.89 18.70 -20.24
C ARG A 58 -1.68 19.91 -19.34
N GLU A 59 -2.44 19.99 -18.25
CA GLU A 59 -2.26 20.99 -17.20
C GLU A 59 -1.20 20.53 -16.18
N THR A 60 -0.70 21.44 -15.35
CA THR A 60 0.27 21.12 -14.29
C THR A 60 -0.23 20.00 -13.36
N ASP A 61 -1.55 19.96 -13.16
CA ASP A 61 -2.24 18.98 -12.34
C ASP A 61 -2.16 17.57 -12.96
N ASP A 62 -2.11 17.42 -14.28
CA ASP A 62 -1.93 16.13 -14.96
C ASP A 62 -0.53 15.54 -14.74
N TYR A 63 0.51 16.40 -14.69
CA TYR A 63 1.88 15.97 -14.38
C TYR A 63 2.03 15.58 -12.90
N ALA A 64 1.32 16.28 -12.02
CA ALA A 64 1.26 15.92 -10.61
C ALA A 64 0.55 14.57 -10.43
N GLU A 65 -0.53 14.29 -11.17
CA GLU A 65 -1.21 13.00 -11.13
C GLU A 65 -0.30 11.84 -11.51
N GLU A 66 0.42 11.96 -12.63
CA GLU A 66 1.32 10.90 -13.12
C GLU A 66 2.41 10.57 -12.09
N PHE A 67 3.01 11.61 -11.52
CA PHE A 67 4.02 11.46 -10.47
C PHE A 67 3.45 10.81 -9.20
N ILE A 68 2.28 11.24 -8.76
CA ILE A 68 1.65 10.75 -7.52
C ILE A 68 1.15 9.32 -7.69
N ARG A 69 0.63 8.96 -8.87
CA ARG A 69 0.31 7.58 -9.24
C ARG A 69 1.56 6.70 -9.18
N ALA A 70 2.70 7.17 -9.67
CA ALA A 70 3.97 6.43 -9.56
C ALA A 70 4.41 6.24 -8.09
N VAL A 71 4.25 7.27 -7.24
CA VAL A 71 4.54 7.17 -5.81
C VAL A 71 3.59 6.19 -5.09
N MET A 72 2.32 6.15 -5.49
CA MET A 72 1.33 5.20 -4.97
C MET A 72 1.64 3.75 -5.34
N LEU A 73 2.13 3.50 -6.56
CA LEU A 73 2.60 2.17 -6.98
C LEU A 73 3.82 1.70 -6.17
N LEU A 74 4.66 2.62 -5.67
CA LEU A 74 5.70 2.29 -4.68
C LEU A 74 5.10 1.87 -3.33
N GLY A 75 3.88 2.33 -3.01
CA GLY A 75 3.09 1.93 -1.85
C GLY A 75 2.42 0.56 -2.02
N GLU A 76 1.98 0.19 -3.22
CA GLU A 76 1.45 -1.16 -3.51
C GLU A 76 2.51 -2.25 -3.27
N ALA A 77 3.78 -1.92 -3.47
CA ALA A 77 4.90 -2.79 -3.08
C ALA A 77 4.98 -3.06 -1.56
N ARG A 78 4.19 -2.36 -0.72
CA ARG A 78 4.05 -2.63 0.73
C ARG A 78 2.91 -3.57 1.07
N VAL A 79 2.10 -4.01 0.11
CA VAL A 79 1.08 -5.05 0.36
C VAL A 79 1.79 -6.41 0.27
N PRO A 80 2.02 -7.10 1.39
CA PRO A 80 2.67 -8.40 1.35
C PRO A 80 1.75 -9.43 0.66
N ALA A 81 2.34 -10.56 0.25
CA ALA A 81 1.53 -11.69 -0.23
C ALA A 81 0.47 -12.08 0.81
N ASN A 82 -0.70 -12.52 0.33
CA ASN A 82 -1.87 -12.87 1.17
C ASN A 82 -2.43 -11.70 1.98
N ALA A 83 -2.36 -10.49 1.44
CA ALA A 83 -2.96 -9.30 2.01
C ALA A 83 -3.76 -8.51 0.97
N PHE A 84 -4.74 -7.75 1.44
CA PHE A 84 -5.52 -6.83 0.63
C PHE A 84 -5.48 -5.42 1.23
N LEU A 85 -5.58 -4.43 0.36
CA LEU A 85 -5.67 -3.02 0.76
C LEU A 85 -6.98 -2.76 1.51
N ARG A 86 -6.90 -2.00 2.59
CA ARG A 86 -8.07 -1.46 3.29
C ARG A 86 -8.04 0.06 3.23
N SER A 87 -9.16 0.67 2.88
CA SER A 87 -9.37 2.10 3.05
C SER A 87 -9.60 2.45 4.52
N SER A 88 -8.57 2.30 5.36
CA SER A 88 -8.59 2.81 6.73
C SER A 88 -7.36 3.67 6.99
N GLY A 89 -7.55 4.93 7.38
CA GLY A 89 -6.46 5.86 7.74
C GLY A 89 -5.74 5.55 9.06
N TYR A 90 -5.95 4.36 9.64
CA TYR A 90 -5.30 3.90 10.86
C TYR A 90 -4.72 2.50 10.63
N GLY A 91 -3.44 2.33 10.95
CA GLY A 91 -2.71 1.06 10.75
C GLY A 91 -1.92 1.02 9.44
N PRO A 92 -1.48 -0.16 8.99
CA PRO A 92 -0.56 -0.31 7.85
C PRO A 92 -1.21 -0.16 6.46
N GLY A 93 -2.49 0.23 6.37
CA GLY A 93 -3.21 0.39 5.09
C GLY A 93 -3.60 -0.92 4.39
N TRP A 94 -3.23 -2.07 4.95
CA TRP A 94 -3.58 -3.40 4.46
C TRP A 94 -4.05 -4.30 5.60
N SER A 95 -4.69 -5.41 5.24
CA SER A 95 -5.00 -6.50 6.17
C SER A 95 -4.80 -7.84 5.50
N CYS A 96 -4.43 -8.83 6.31
CA CYS A 96 -4.24 -10.19 5.81
C CYS A 96 -5.55 -10.78 5.31
N GLU A 97 -5.44 -11.56 4.24
CA GLU A 97 -6.49 -12.44 3.78
C GLU A 97 -6.89 -13.42 4.89
N ARG A 98 -8.10 -13.98 4.76
CA ARG A 98 -8.60 -14.97 5.72
C ARG A 98 -7.66 -16.19 5.75
N GLY A 99 -7.31 -16.63 6.95
CA GLY A 99 -6.37 -17.72 7.18
C GLY A 99 -4.91 -17.26 7.30
N TYR A 100 -4.66 -15.95 7.26
CA TYR A 100 -3.34 -15.37 7.47
C TYR A 100 -3.35 -14.35 8.60
N GLU A 101 -2.26 -14.26 9.34
CA GLU A 101 -2.07 -13.29 10.42
C GLU A 101 -0.81 -12.46 10.23
N VAL A 102 -0.78 -11.27 10.85
CA VAL A 102 0.33 -10.34 10.74
C VAL A 102 1.49 -10.82 11.61
N LEU A 103 2.61 -11.16 10.98
CA LEU A 103 3.86 -11.47 11.65
C LEU A 103 5.02 -10.74 10.97
N ASN A 104 5.73 -9.88 11.72
CA ASN A 104 6.89 -9.13 11.23
C ASN A 104 6.65 -8.35 9.92
N GLY A 105 5.46 -7.79 9.74
CA GLY A 105 5.10 -7.03 8.55
C GLY A 105 4.74 -7.87 7.32
N ALA A 106 4.58 -9.18 7.47
CA ALA A 106 4.07 -10.09 6.45
C ALA A 106 2.77 -10.77 6.91
N CYS A 107 2.00 -11.28 5.95
CA CYS A 107 0.88 -12.17 6.22
C CYS A 107 1.34 -13.61 6.13
N VAL A 108 1.44 -14.26 7.30
CA VAL A 108 1.84 -15.66 7.42
C VAL A 108 0.61 -16.53 7.62
N ALA A 109 0.61 -17.73 7.05
CA ALA A 109 -0.52 -18.64 7.18
C ALA A 109 -0.68 -19.04 8.65
N ILE A 110 -1.92 -19.04 9.13
CA ILE A 110 -2.26 -19.53 10.47
C ILE A 110 -2.05 -21.04 10.48
N ASP A 111 -1.16 -21.49 11.36
CA ASP A 111 -0.92 -22.91 11.55
C ASP A 111 -2.10 -23.53 12.33
N LEU A 112 -2.87 -24.36 11.64
CA LEU A 112 -4.03 -25.02 12.22
C LEU A 112 -3.63 -26.42 12.69
N PRO A 113 -3.88 -26.77 13.96
CA PRO A 113 -3.64 -28.13 14.42
C PRO A 113 -4.52 -29.12 13.65
N GLU A 114 -4.09 -30.38 13.59
CA GLU A 114 -4.89 -31.44 13.00
C GLU A 114 -6.27 -31.48 13.67
N ASN A 115 -7.32 -31.67 12.87
CA ASN A 115 -8.71 -31.65 13.31
C ASN A 115 -9.24 -30.27 13.76
N ALA A 116 -8.65 -29.16 13.30
CA ALA A 116 -9.22 -27.82 13.44
C ALA A 116 -9.74 -27.25 12.11
N TYR A 117 -10.60 -26.24 12.21
CA TYR A 117 -11.08 -25.45 11.08
C TYR A 117 -11.21 -23.97 11.45
N LEU A 118 -11.03 -23.09 10.46
CA LEU A 118 -11.28 -21.65 10.62
C LEU A 118 -12.78 -21.33 10.64
N ASP A 119 -13.16 -20.41 11.51
CA ASP A 119 -14.47 -19.77 11.51
C ASP A 119 -14.77 -19.18 10.11
N ARG A 120 -16.06 -19.16 9.74
CA ARG A 120 -16.47 -18.71 8.39
C ARG A 120 -16.11 -17.25 8.10
N SER A 121 -16.13 -16.39 9.12
CA SER A 121 -16.00 -14.93 8.98
C SER A 121 -14.77 -14.34 9.67
N SER A 122 -13.93 -15.16 10.30
CA SER A 122 -12.79 -14.65 11.06
C SER A 122 -11.60 -15.60 10.98
N ASN A 123 -10.47 -15.13 11.52
CA ASN A 123 -9.26 -15.93 11.68
C ASN A 123 -9.24 -16.74 12.98
N ARG A 124 -10.32 -16.74 13.76
CA ARG A 124 -10.47 -17.70 14.86
C ARG A 124 -10.68 -19.10 14.27
N TRP A 125 -10.21 -20.10 15.00
CA TRP A 125 -10.39 -21.49 14.65
C TRP A 125 -11.01 -22.26 15.80
N SER A 126 -11.64 -23.38 15.46
CA SER A 126 -12.28 -24.30 16.39
C SER A 126 -11.94 -25.74 16.03
N CYS A 127 -12.01 -26.64 17.01
CA CYS A 127 -11.88 -28.07 16.74
C CYS A 127 -13.10 -28.59 15.96
N ASN A 128 -12.83 -29.52 15.03
CA ASN A 128 -13.85 -30.28 14.33
C ASN A 128 -14.79 -30.97 15.31
N ARG A 129 -16.02 -31.26 14.87
CA ARG A 129 -16.99 -31.99 15.69
C ARG A 129 -16.39 -33.32 16.15
N GLY A 130 -16.48 -33.60 17.45
CA GLY A 130 -15.89 -34.80 18.07
C GLY A 130 -14.47 -34.61 18.60
N PHE A 131 -13.87 -33.43 18.42
CA PHE A 131 -12.57 -33.08 18.97
C PHE A 131 -12.68 -31.94 19.98
N GLN A 132 -11.78 -31.94 20.96
CA GLN A 132 -11.69 -30.95 22.04
C GLN A 132 -10.28 -30.36 22.08
N LEU A 133 -10.18 -29.07 22.42
CA LEU A 133 -8.90 -28.37 22.53
C LEU A 133 -8.15 -28.85 23.78
N SER A 134 -6.94 -29.39 23.59
CA SER A 134 -6.01 -29.76 24.67
C SER A 134 -4.59 -29.44 24.23
N ASP A 135 -3.86 -28.67 25.03
CA ASP A 135 -2.45 -28.28 24.78
C ASP A 135 -2.18 -27.74 23.37
N GLY A 136 -3.11 -26.94 22.84
CA GLY A 136 -2.97 -26.35 21.50
C GLY A 136 -3.29 -27.30 20.34
N ALA A 137 -3.70 -28.54 20.62
CA ALA A 137 -4.13 -29.51 19.62
C ALA A 137 -5.62 -29.87 19.78
N CYS A 138 -6.24 -30.33 18.69
CA CYS A 138 -7.58 -30.89 18.73
C CYS A 138 -7.50 -32.41 18.85
N VAL A 139 -7.84 -32.93 20.03
CA VAL A 139 -7.81 -34.37 20.35
C VAL A 139 -9.23 -34.91 20.43
N LEU A 140 -9.43 -36.21 20.13
CA LEU A 140 -10.74 -36.85 20.22
C LEU A 140 -11.35 -36.64 21.62
N GLY A 141 -12.52 -36.01 21.66
CA GLY A 141 -13.30 -35.85 22.89
C GLY A 141 -13.83 -37.20 23.34
N ARG A 142 -13.59 -37.55 24.61
CA ARG A 142 -14.15 -38.76 25.23
C ARG A 142 -15.66 -38.70 25.35
#